data_AF-A4WKN5-F1
#
_entry.id   AF-A4WKN5-F1
#
_cell.length_a   1.000
_cell.length_b   1.000
_cell.length_c   1.000
_cell.angle_alpha   90.00
_cell.angle_beta   90.00
_cell.angle_gamma   90.00
#
_symmetry.space_group_name_H-M   'P 1'
#
loop_
_entity.id
_entity.type
_entity.pdbx_description
1 polymer ?
#
loop_
_entity_poly.entity_id
_entity_poly.type
_entity_poly.pdbx_seq_one_letter_code
_entity_poly.pdbx_strand_id
1 'polypeptide(L)'
;MRRAAEVASRVRGTVFLVGSFARGDFSEDSDVDLLIIGEFREPPHRRLLDVWAAGVEIIALTAAEALNAVEKCYPIAEDVAIGVVLKDDLALAAELVSRARKCSKTR
;
A
#
# COMPACT_ATOMS: atom_id res chain seq x y z
N MET A 1 -12.05 -7.73 -2.62
CA MET A 1 -12.22 -6.47 -3.38
C MET A 1 -13.21 -5.48 -2.76
N ARG A 2 -14.47 -5.81 -2.45
CA ARG A 2 -15.44 -4.83 -1.89
C ARG A 2 -14.96 -4.14 -0.60
N ARG A 3 -14.34 -4.89 0.31
CA ARG A 3 -13.75 -4.34 1.56
C ARG A 3 -12.58 -3.40 1.31
N ALA A 4 -11.70 -3.75 0.37
CA ALA A 4 -10.56 -2.90 -0.02
C ALA A 4 -11.04 -1.53 -0.53
N ALA A 5 -12.04 -1.54 -1.42
CA ALA A 5 -12.64 -0.31 -1.93
C ALA A 5 -13.35 0.50 -0.84
N GLU A 6 -14.03 -0.16 0.11
CA GLU A 6 -14.66 0.49 1.26
C GLU A 6 -13.62 1.22 2.12
N VAL A 7 -12.53 0.56 2.50
CA VAL A 7 -11.44 1.19 3.27
C VAL A 7 -10.81 2.34 2.48
N ALA A 8 -10.49 2.14 1.20
CA ALA A 8 -9.91 3.18 0.35
C ALA A 8 -10.82 4.43 0.26
N SER A 9 -12.14 4.26 0.29
CA SER A 9 -13.10 5.38 0.25
C SER A 9 -13.10 6.25 1.52
N ARG A 10 -12.65 5.72 2.66
CA ARG A 10 -12.65 6.40 3.97
C ARG A 10 -11.38 7.19 4.24
N VAL A 11 -10.35 7.03 3.43
CA VAL A 11 -9.05 7.69 3.61
C VAL A 11 -8.80 8.70 2.49
N ARG A 12 -8.02 9.73 2.79
CA ARG A 12 -7.42 10.61 1.78
C ARG A 12 -5.97 10.21 1.58
N GLY A 13 -5.58 9.86 0.36
CA GLY A 13 -4.24 9.36 0.11
C GLY A 13 -4.06 8.63 -1.22
N THR A 14 -2.87 8.06 -1.40
CA THR A 14 -2.61 7.05 -2.43
C THR A 14 -2.74 5.67 -1.81
N VAL A 15 -3.61 4.82 -2.36
CA VAL A 15 -3.95 3.51 -1.82
C VAL A 15 -3.64 2.43 -2.84
N PHE A 16 -2.82 1.47 -2.42
CA PHE A 16 -2.54 0.25 -3.18
C PHE A 16 -3.15 -0.94 -2.48
N LEU A 17 -3.76 -1.83 -3.26
CA LEU A 17 -3.87 -3.24 -2.90
C LEU A 17 -2.51 -3.89 -3.14
N VAL A 18 -1.99 -4.56 -2.12
CA VAL A 18 -0.70 -5.25 -2.15
C VAL A 18 -0.87 -6.71 -1.72
N GLY A 19 0.24 -7.44 -1.56
CA GLY A 19 0.20 -8.80 -1.03
C GLY A 19 -0.43 -9.81 -1.99
N SER A 20 -0.96 -10.89 -1.43
CA SER A 20 -1.38 -12.06 -2.22
C SER A 20 -2.57 -11.79 -3.14
N PHE A 21 -3.47 -10.90 -2.72
CA PHE A 21 -4.58 -10.44 -3.55
C PHE A 21 -4.13 -9.65 -4.79
N ALA A 22 -3.06 -8.85 -4.68
CA ALA A 22 -2.49 -8.14 -5.82
C ALA A 22 -1.73 -9.10 -6.77
N ARG A 23 -1.05 -10.12 -6.22
CA ARG A 23 -0.33 -11.13 -6.99
C ARG A 23 -1.24 -12.17 -7.65
N GLY A 24 -2.43 -12.37 -7.11
CA GLY A 24 -3.35 -13.43 -7.53
C GLY A 24 -3.02 -14.80 -6.96
N ASP A 25 -2.23 -14.87 -5.87
CA ASP A 25 -1.80 -16.10 -5.20
C ASP A 25 -2.40 -16.26 -3.78
N PHE A 26 -3.53 -15.62 -3.52
CA PHE A 26 -4.25 -15.68 -2.23
C PHE A 26 -4.88 -17.05 -1.97
N SER A 27 -5.10 -17.34 -0.68
CA SER A 27 -5.78 -18.53 -0.15
C SER A 27 -7.02 -18.14 0.67
N GLU A 28 -7.79 -19.12 1.14
CA GLU A 28 -9.00 -18.89 1.96
C GLU A 28 -8.71 -18.12 3.26
N ASP A 29 -7.51 -18.31 3.84
CA ASP A 29 -7.07 -17.66 5.08
C ASP A 29 -6.29 -16.35 4.85
N SER A 30 -6.22 -15.86 3.61
CA SER A 30 -5.48 -14.64 3.29
C SER A 30 -6.24 -13.37 3.73
N ASP A 31 -5.55 -12.49 4.44
CA ASP A 31 -6.00 -11.11 4.67
C ASP A 31 -5.86 -10.26 3.39
N VAL A 32 -6.59 -9.14 3.33
CA VAL A 32 -6.49 -8.15 2.26
C VAL A 32 -5.51 -7.05 2.69
N ASP A 33 -4.33 -7.00 2.07
CA ASP A 33 -3.31 -6.01 2.41
C ASP A 33 -3.50 -4.69 1.65
N LEU A 34 -3.55 -3.58 2.38
CA LEU A 34 -3.58 -2.23 1.83
C LEU A 34 -2.38 -1.42 2.26
N LEU A 35 -1.63 -0.90 1.28
CA LEU A 35 -0.66 0.16 1.52
C LEU A 35 -1.36 1.51 1.32
N ILE A 36 -1.41 2.31 2.39
CA ILE A 36 -2.03 3.64 2.39
C ILE A 36 -0.95 4.68 2.64
N ILE A 37 -0.74 5.54 1.64
CA ILE A 37 0.17 6.67 1.71
C ILE A 37 -0.64 7.94 1.97
N GLY A 38 -0.33 8.61 3.08
CA GLY A 38 -1.07 9.79 3.54
C GLY A 38 -0.21 10.80 4.28
N GLU A 39 -0.86 11.87 4.74
CA GLU A 39 -0.25 12.85 5.63
C GLU A 39 -0.50 12.42 7.09
N PHE A 40 0.48 11.75 7.69
CA PHE A 40 0.41 11.29 9.07
C PHE A 40 1.38 12.06 9.96
N ARG A 41 0.94 12.45 11.15
CA ARG A 41 1.79 13.13 12.16
C ARG A 41 2.08 12.25 13.37
N GLU A 42 1.22 11.26 13.58
CA GLU A 42 1.30 10.25 14.62
C GLU A 42 2.30 9.12 14.28
N PRO A 43 2.83 8.42 15.29
CA PRO A 43 3.72 7.28 15.06
C PRO A 43 2.98 6.14 14.33
N PRO A 44 3.69 5.29 13.56
CA PRO A 44 3.09 4.25 12.71
C PRO A 44 2.00 3.40 13.38
N HIS A 45 2.21 2.98 14.63
CA HIS A 45 1.25 2.15 15.37
C HIS A 45 -0.05 2.85 15.78
N ARG A 46 -0.20 4.16 15.54
CA ARG A 46 -1.42 4.95 15.82
C ARG A 46 -2.14 5.46 14.57
N ARG A 47 -1.57 5.23 13.39
CA ARG A 47 -2.16 5.71 12.13
C ARG A 47 -3.40 4.88 11.80
N LEU A 48 -4.47 5.54 11.36
CA LEU A 48 -5.68 4.91 10.81
C LEU A 48 -6.36 3.87 11.73
N LEU A 49 -6.23 4.00 13.06
CA LEU A 49 -6.83 3.08 14.04
C LEU A 49 -8.37 2.99 13.91
N ASP A 50 -9.01 4.05 13.43
CA ASP A 50 -10.45 4.18 13.24
C ASP A 50 -10.94 3.66 11.87
N VAL A 51 -10.03 3.35 10.96
CA VAL A 51 -10.33 2.89 9.59
C VAL A 51 -10.33 1.36 9.48
N TRP A 52 -10.04 0.65 10.58
CA TRP A 52 -9.96 -0.80 10.63
C TRP A 52 -11.21 -1.51 10.05
N ALA A 53 -10.96 -2.60 9.33
CA ALA A 53 -11.99 -3.50 8.83
C ALA A 53 -11.52 -4.95 8.98
N ALA A 54 -12.43 -5.85 9.36
CA ALA A 54 -12.11 -7.26 9.54
C ALA A 54 -11.58 -7.90 8.24
N GLY A 55 -10.44 -8.59 8.34
CA GLY A 55 -9.74 -9.22 7.22
C GLY A 55 -9.04 -8.23 6.28
N VAL A 56 -8.73 -7.02 6.76
CA VAL A 56 -7.92 -6.03 6.06
C VAL A 56 -6.73 -5.66 6.92
N GLU A 57 -5.53 -5.90 6.41
CA GLU A 57 -4.29 -5.42 7.01
C GLU A 57 -3.91 -4.08 6.37
N ILE A 58 -3.56 -3.09 7.19
CA ILE A 58 -3.22 -1.74 6.72
C ILE A 58 -1.76 -1.42 7.05
N ILE A 59 -1.00 -1.11 6.02
CA ILE A 59 0.35 -0.53 6.10
C ILE A 59 0.22 0.97 5.81
N ALA A 60 0.40 1.80 6.84
CA ALA A 60 0.24 3.25 6.72
C ALA A 60 1.60 3.97 6.67
N LEU A 61 1.95 4.53 5.51
CA LEU A 61 3.21 5.27 5.31
C LEU A 61 2.97 6.74 4.99
N THR A 62 3.90 7.60 5.38
CA THR A 62 3.99 8.94 4.79
C THR A 62 4.57 8.86 3.38
N ALA A 63 4.40 9.92 2.58
CA ALA A 63 5.02 10.00 1.25
C ALA A 63 6.55 9.81 1.32
N ALA A 64 7.20 10.41 2.32
CA ALA A 64 8.65 10.29 2.51
C ALA A 64 9.08 8.85 2.86
N GLU A 65 8.33 8.17 3.73
CA GLU A 65 8.59 6.77 4.09
C GLU A 65 8.40 5.84 2.89
N ALA A 66 7.33 6.04 2.10
CA ALA A 66 7.05 5.25 0.92
C ALA A 66 8.12 5.45 -0.17
N LEU A 67 8.51 6.70 -0.44
CA LEU A 67 9.59 7.01 -1.38
C LEU A 67 10.91 6.39 -0.94
N ASN A 68 11.28 6.53 0.34
CA ASN A 68 12.49 5.91 0.88
C ASN A 68 12.44 4.38 0.78
N ALA A 69 11.27 3.76 1.00
CA ALA A 69 11.13 2.30 0.89
C ALA A 69 11.35 1.79 -0.54
N VAL A 70 10.80 2.48 -1.55
CA VAL A 70 11.02 2.10 -2.97
C VAL A 70 12.40 2.50 -3.48
N GLU A 71 13.05 3.52 -2.92
CA GLU A 71 14.44 3.89 -3.25
C GLU A 71 15.44 2.88 -2.69
N LYS A 72 15.22 2.39 -1.47
CA LYS A 72 16.10 1.42 -0.79
C LYS A 72 15.75 -0.03 -1.08
N CYS A 73 14.74 -0.28 -1.91
CA CYS A 73 14.27 -1.61 -2.25
C CYS A 73 13.94 -2.47 -1.02
N TYR A 74 13.24 -1.89 -0.05
CA TYR A 74 12.65 -2.65 1.05
C TYR A 74 11.59 -3.62 0.53
N PRO A 75 11.23 -4.69 1.27
CA PRO A 75 10.30 -5.72 0.78
C PRO A 75 9.00 -5.17 0.19
N ILE A 76 8.42 -4.14 0.82
CA ILE A 76 7.20 -3.47 0.34
C ILE A 76 7.33 -2.86 -1.08
N ALA A 77 8.56 -2.59 -1.56
CA ALA A 77 8.78 -2.12 -2.92
C ALA A 77 8.39 -3.17 -3.96
N GLU A 78 8.57 -4.46 -3.67
CA GLU A 78 8.16 -5.53 -4.60
C GLU A 78 6.65 -5.58 -4.74
N ASP A 79 5.96 -5.45 -3.61
CA ASP A 79 4.51 -5.35 -3.56
C ASP A 79 3.99 -4.10 -4.28
N VAL A 80 4.66 -2.94 -4.13
CA VAL A 80 4.30 -1.72 -4.88
C VAL A 80 4.51 -1.88 -6.38
N ALA A 81 5.54 -2.61 -6.82
CA ALA A 81 5.86 -2.77 -8.24
C ALA A 81 4.74 -3.48 -9.04
N ILE A 82 4.01 -4.37 -8.37
CA ILE A 82 2.94 -5.21 -8.91
C ILE A 82 1.56 -4.89 -8.32
N GLY A 83 1.50 -3.98 -7.33
CA GLY A 83 0.29 -3.60 -6.62
C GLY A 83 -0.76 -2.96 -7.51
N VAL A 84 -2.02 -3.07 -7.09
CA VAL A 84 -3.16 -2.48 -7.81
C VAL A 84 -3.51 -1.14 -7.17
N VAL A 85 -3.46 -0.07 -7.94
CA VAL A 85 -3.86 1.27 -7.48
C VAL A 85 -5.38 1.29 -7.29
N LEU A 86 -5.84 1.50 -6.05
CA LEU A 86 -7.25 1.64 -5.72
C LEU A 86 -7.68 3.11 -5.67
N LYS A 87 -6.76 4.01 -5.29
CA LYS A 87 -6.97 5.45 -5.15
C LYS A 87 -5.63 6.19 -5.28
N ASP A 88 -5.60 7.38 -5.87
CA ASP A 88 -4.38 8.18 -6.00
C ASP A 88 -4.65 9.69 -5.83
N ASP A 89 -5.10 10.08 -4.63
CA ASP A 89 -5.41 11.49 -4.34
C ASP A 89 -4.15 12.37 -4.28
N LEU A 90 -2.97 11.78 -4.09
CA LEU A 90 -1.70 12.49 -3.93
C LEU A 90 -0.85 12.48 -5.20
N ALA A 91 -1.32 11.83 -6.27
CA ALA A 91 -0.59 11.66 -7.54
C ALA A 91 0.79 11.02 -7.37
N LEU A 92 0.94 10.10 -6.41
CA LEU A 92 2.21 9.42 -6.11
C LEU A 92 2.33 8.06 -6.80
N ALA A 93 1.21 7.49 -7.28
CA ALA A 93 1.20 6.09 -7.65
C ALA A 93 2.16 5.76 -8.80
N ALA A 94 2.13 6.56 -9.87
CA ALA A 94 2.97 6.34 -11.05
C ALA A 94 4.48 6.41 -10.72
N GLU A 95 4.86 7.36 -9.87
CA GLU A 95 6.25 7.52 -9.44
C GLU A 95 6.71 6.36 -8.57
N LEU A 96 5.92 5.99 -7.57
CA LEU A 96 6.22 4.88 -6.66
C LEU A 96 6.37 3.55 -7.43
N VAL A 97 5.44 3.25 -8.34
CA VAL A 97 5.50 2.05 -9.20
C VAL A 97 6.74 2.08 -10.09
N SER A 98 7.05 3.22 -10.71
CA SER A 98 8.24 3.36 -11.57
C SER A 98 9.55 3.11 -10.82
N ARG A 99 9.67 3.64 -9.60
CA ARG A 99 10.84 3.44 -8.72
C ARG A 99 10.91 1.99 -8.24
N ALA A 100 9.80 1.45 -7.73
CA ALA A 100 9.68 0.09 -7.24
C ALA A 100 10.07 -0.97 -8.29
N ARG A 101 9.67 -0.79 -9.56
CA ARG A 101 10.05 -1.69 -10.67
C ARG A 101 11.55 -1.72 -10.99
N LYS A 102 12.35 -0.78 -10.47
CA LYS A 102 13.81 -0.84 -10.60
C LYS A 102 14.42 -1.84 -9.61
N CYS A 103 13.78 -2.08 -8.47
CA CYS A 103 14.23 -3.04 -7.48
C CYS A 103 14.18 -4.48 -7.99
N SER A 104 13.14 -4.84 -8.75
CA SER A 104 12.98 -6.18 -9.32
C SER A 104 13.93 -6.49 -10.48
N LYS A 105 14.58 -5.48 -11.08
CA LYS A 105 15.61 -5.66 -12.12
C LYS A 105 17.01 -5.91 -11.58
N THR A 106 17.18 -5.84 -10.25
CA THR A 106 18.48 -5.94 -9.59
C THR A 106 18.66 -7.29 -8.87
N ARG A 107 17.66 -8.20 -8.96
CA ARG A 107 17.75 -9.59 -8.47
C ARG A 107 17.91 -10.56 -9.63
#